data_AF-A0AAJ1NGT0-F1
#
_entry.id   AF-A0AAJ1NGT0-F1
#
_cell.length_a   1.000
_cell.length_b   1.000
_cell.length_c   1.000
_cell.angle_alpha   90.00
_cell.angle_beta   90.00
_cell.angle_gamma   90.00
#
_symmetry.space_group_name_H-M   'P 1'
#
loop_
_entity.id
_entity.type
_entity.pdbx_description
1 polymer ?
#
loop_
_entity_poly.entity_id
_entity_poly.type
_entity_poly.pdbx_seq_one_letter_code
_entity_poly.pdbx_strand_id
1 'polypeptide(L)'
;MFADKKRTNLFKIYKIVSGDKAFISNFIQTEIGQVNKEYTNPFAFVNDVYIAPKLVEEHRVQNYDKVEYIKKRRFNKKKNEWSWTVEKIISVEKNEKTEYKDDEY
;
A
#
# COMPACT_ATOMS: atom_id res chain seq x y z
N MET A 1 40.57 -4.32 1.65
CA MET A 1 39.15 -4.11 1.30
C MET A 1 39.04 -4.19 -0.22
N PHE A 2 38.43 -5.24 -0.76
CA PHE A 2 38.21 -5.38 -2.20
C PHE A 2 37.02 -4.51 -2.61
N ALA A 3 37.26 -3.52 -3.46
CA ALA A 3 36.23 -2.62 -3.97
C ALA A 3 35.45 -3.32 -5.10
N ASP A 4 34.15 -3.50 -4.91
CA ASP A 4 33.24 -4.06 -5.91
C ASP A 4 32.99 -3.01 -7.02
N LYS A 5 33.65 -3.18 -8.17
CA LYS A 5 33.62 -2.23 -9.30
C LYS A 5 32.23 -2.00 -9.91
N LYS A 6 31.22 -2.82 -9.58
CA LYS A 6 29.85 -2.69 -10.11
C LYS A 6 28.91 -1.86 -9.25
N ARG A 7 29.23 -1.61 -7.97
CA ARG A 7 28.38 -0.87 -7.04
C ARG A 7 29.09 0.39 -6.56
N THR A 8 29.01 1.45 -7.35
CA THR A 8 29.62 2.77 -7.07
C THR A 8 29.02 3.49 -5.85
N ASN A 9 27.82 3.12 -5.40
CA ASN A 9 27.15 3.78 -4.29
C ASN A 9 27.22 2.93 -3.01
N LEU A 10 28.39 2.92 -2.38
CA LEU A 10 28.56 2.45 -1.01
C LEU A 10 28.05 3.52 -0.04
N PHE A 11 26.87 3.31 0.55
CA PHE A 11 26.34 4.20 1.58
C PHE A 11 27.03 3.91 2.91
N LYS A 12 27.67 4.91 3.51
CA LYS A 12 28.12 4.84 4.91
C LYS A 12 26.95 5.23 5.81
N ILE A 13 26.50 4.31 6.64
CA ILE A 13 25.48 4.57 7.65
C ILE A 13 26.19 5.25 8.84
N TYR A 14 25.98 6.55 9.03
CA TYR A 14 26.65 7.32 10.09
C TYR A 14 25.94 7.23 11.45
N LYS A 15 24.63 6.99 11.47
CA LYS A 15 23.85 6.92 12.71
C LYS A 15 22.60 6.07 12.51
N ILE A 16 22.38 5.12 13.41
CA ILE A 16 21.11 4.43 13.60
C ILE A 16 20.57 4.93 14.93
N VAL A 17 19.37 5.50 14.93
CA VAL A 17 18.73 6.03 16.14
C VAL A 17 17.41 5.31 16.30
N SER A 18 17.07 4.95 17.54
CA SER A 18 15.72 4.51 17.88
C SER A 18 14.76 5.64 17.57
N GLY A 19 13.85 5.41 16.61
CA GLY A 19 12.86 6.41 16.24
C GLY A 19 11.87 6.64 17.37
N ASP A 20 11.59 7.91 17.66
CA ASP A 20 10.42 8.26 18.48
C ASP A 20 9.13 7.96 17.69
N LYS A 21 8.01 7.72 18.39
CA LYS A 21 6.70 7.44 17.79
C LYS A 21 6.28 8.53 16.79
N ALA A 22 6.57 9.79 17.09
CA ALA A 22 6.32 10.93 16.21
C ALA A 22 7.19 10.91 14.94
N PHE A 23 8.39 10.32 15.00
CA PHE A 23 9.23 10.14 13.82
C PHE A 23 8.72 8.97 12.95
N ILE A 24 8.35 7.86 13.59
CA ILE A 24 7.84 6.66 12.90
C ILE A 24 6.54 6.97 12.14
N SER A 25 5.66 7.80 12.70
CA SER A 25 4.40 8.20 12.04
C SER A 25 4.61 8.93 10.71
N ASN A 26 5.79 9.50 10.44
CA ASN A 26 6.11 10.10 9.13
C ASN A 26 6.31 9.05 8.03
N PHE A 27 6.54 7.79 8.40
CA PHE A 27 6.88 6.71 7.48
C PHE A 27 5.89 5.55 7.50
N ILE A 28 5.25 5.27 8.63
CA ILE A 28 4.31 4.17 8.79
C ILE A 28 3.07 4.69 9.50
N GLN A 29 1.91 4.52 8.88
CA GLN A 29 0.63 4.97 9.42
C GLN A 29 -0.41 3.88 9.25
N THR A 30 -1.37 3.85 10.16
CA THR A 30 -2.58 3.02 10.02
C THR A 30 -3.74 3.94 9.69
N GLU A 31 -4.56 3.56 8.72
CA GLU A 31 -5.68 4.35 8.23
C GLU A 31 -6.83 3.44 7.79
N ILE A 32 -8.02 4.02 7.71
CA ILE A 32 -9.24 3.36 7.21
C ILE A 32 -9.73 4.16 6.01
N GLY A 33 -10.14 3.48 4.95
CA GLY A 33 -10.67 4.12 3.76
C GLY A 33 -11.50 3.20 2.90
N GLN A 34 -12.16 3.78 1.91
CA GLN A 34 -12.93 3.04 0.90
C GLN A 34 -12.05 2.76 -0.30
N VAL A 35 -12.13 1.54 -0.80
CA VAL A 35 -11.35 1.10 -1.95
C VAL A 35 -11.96 1.64 -3.23
N ASN A 36 -11.12 2.25 -4.05
CA ASN A 36 -11.39 2.55 -5.45
C ASN A 36 -10.62 1.55 -6.32
N LYS A 37 -11.35 0.64 -6.96
CA LYS A 37 -10.80 -0.38 -7.85
C LYS A 37 -11.52 -0.34 -9.20
N GLU A 38 -10.75 -0.16 -10.26
CA GLU A 38 -11.22 -0.37 -11.62
C GLU A 38 -11.26 -1.87 -11.94
N TYR A 39 -12.33 -2.35 -12.57
CA TYR A 39 -12.55 -3.78 -12.86
C TYR A 39 -11.42 -4.43 -13.68
N THR A 40 -10.78 -3.67 -14.55
CA THR A 40 -9.72 -4.14 -15.45
C THR A 40 -8.35 -4.21 -14.78
N ASN A 41 -8.16 -3.56 -13.63
CA ASN A 41 -6.87 -3.44 -12.99
C ASN A 41 -6.68 -4.51 -11.91
N PRO A 42 -5.52 -5.19 -11.88
CA PRO A 42 -5.23 -6.16 -10.83
C PRO A 42 -4.88 -5.46 -9.50
N PHE A 43 -4.71 -4.14 -9.48
CA PHE A 43 -4.42 -3.31 -8.30
C PHE A 43 -5.63 -2.43 -7.94
N ALA A 44 -5.56 -1.81 -6.77
CA ALA A 44 -6.57 -0.86 -6.31
C ALA A 44 -5.92 0.34 -5.61
N PHE A 45 -6.74 1.34 -5.27
CA PHE A 45 -6.33 2.48 -4.45
C PHE A 45 -7.28 2.65 -3.26
N VAL A 46 -6.78 3.24 -2.18
CA VAL A 46 -7.59 3.69 -1.03
C VAL A 46 -7.04 5.03 -0.56
N ASN A 47 -7.88 6.08 -0.52
CA ASN A 47 -7.45 7.45 -0.18
C ASN A 47 -6.15 7.88 -0.92
N ASP A 48 -6.09 7.68 -2.24
CA ASP A 48 -4.91 7.92 -3.10
C ASP A 48 -3.64 7.08 -2.76
N VAL A 49 -3.77 6.08 -1.89
CA VAL A 49 -2.72 5.14 -1.54
C VAL A 49 -2.83 3.88 -2.40
N TYR A 50 -1.73 3.53 -3.07
CA TYR A 50 -1.65 2.36 -3.93
C TYR A 50 -1.73 1.05 -3.13
N ILE A 51 -2.58 0.11 -3.57
CA ILE A 51 -2.68 -1.27 -3.08
C ILE A 51 -2.13 -2.21 -4.15
N ALA A 52 -1.09 -2.97 -3.80
CA ALA A 52 -0.47 -3.91 -4.72
C ALA A 52 -1.42 -5.07 -5.11
N PRO A 53 -1.33 -5.62 -6.33
CA PRO A 53 -2.19 -6.70 -6.78
C PRO A 53 -2.25 -7.91 -5.87
N LYS A 54 -1.11 -8.29 -5.31
CA LYS A 54 -1.01 -9.40 -4.36
C LYS A 54 -1.93 -9.20 -3.15
N LEU A 55 -1.99 -7.98 -2.60
CA LEU A 55 -2.86 -7.68 -1.45
C LEU A 55 -4.34 -7.65 -1.84
N VAL A 56 -4.63 -7.17 -3.06
CA VAL A 56 -6.00 -7.19 -3.61
C VAL A 56 -6.50 -8.62 -3.74
N GLU A 57 -5.67 -9.52 -4.28
CA GLU A 57 -5.98 -10.93 -4.46
C GLU A 57 -6.10 -11.67 -3.13
N GLU A 58 -5.11 -11.50 -2.24
CA GLU A 58 -5.02 -12.17 -0.94
C GLU A 58 -6.22 -11.85 -0.03
N HIS A 59 -6.67 -10.59 -0.02
CA HIS A 59 -7.81 -10.14 0.78
C HIS A 59 -9.12 -10.04 -0.01
N ARG A 60 -9.12 -10.52 -1.27
CA ARG A 60 -10.25 -10.48 -2.21
C ARG A 60 -10.92 -9.10 -2.25
N VAL A 61 -10.12 -8.05 -2.27
CA VAL A 61 -10.59 -6.66 -2.16
C VAL A 61 -11.40 -6.29 -3.40
N GLN A 62 -12.60 -5.77 -3.17
CA GLN A 62 -13.51 -5.30 -4.20
C GLN A 62 -13.66 -3.78 -4.15
N ASN A 63 -14.23 -3.23 -5.23
CA ASN A 63 -14.55 -1.81 -5.29
C ASN A 63 -15.56 -1.47 -4.19
N TYR A 64 -15.39 -0.32 -3.54
CA TYR A 64 -16.19 0.17 -2.41
C TYR A 64 -16.07 -0.62 -1.09
N ASP A 65 -15.25 -1.65 -1.01
CA ASP A 65 -14.92 -2.27 0.28
C ASP A 65 -14.29 -1.23 1.21
N LYS A 66 -14.64 -1.28 2.48
CA LYS A 66 -13.98 -0.47 3.51
C LYS A 66 -12.85 -1.29 4.11
N VAL A 67 -11.64 -0.74 4.08
CA VAL A 67 -10.42 -1.44 4.50
C VAL A 67 -9.69 -0.66 5.57
N GLU A 68 -9.23 -1.38 6.59
CA GLU A 68 -8.24 -0.88 7.54
C GLU A 68 -6.86 -1.39 7.10
N TYR A 69 -5.89 -0.49 6.99
CA TYR A 69 -4.61 -0.82 6.40
C TYR A 69 -3.44 -0.05 7.02
N ILE A 70 -2.27 -0.65 6.91
CA ILE A 70 -0.98 -0.03 7.23
C ILE A 70 -0.38 0.47 5.93
N LYS A 71 -0.18 1.78 5.83
CA LYS A 71 0.55 2.41 4.72
C LYS A 71 1.97 2.75 5.13
N LYS A 72 2.88 2.59 4.18
CA LYS A 72 4.29 2.91 4.30
C LYS A 72 4.69 3.94 3.25
N ARG A 73 5.44 4.94 3.68
CA ARG A 73 6.01 5.96 2.79
C ARG A 73 7.24 5.36 2.12
N ARG A 74 7.23 5.32 0.79
CA ARG A 74 8.34 4.79 -0.01
C ARG A 74 8.81 5.83 -1.00
N PHE A 75 10.12 5.92 -1.18
CA PHE A 75 10.70 6.77 -2.21
C PHE A 75 10.64 6.07 -3.57
N ASN A 76 9.90 6.66 -4.51
CA ASN A 76 9.83 6.21 -5.88
C ASN A 76 11.00 6.83 -6.67
N LYS A 77 12.06 6.04 -6.87
CA LYS A 77 13.26 6.47 -7.61
C LYS A 77 12.98 6.89 -9.05
N LYS A 78 11.94 6.35 -9.69
CA LYS A 78 11.60 6.68 -11.08
C LYS A 78 10.95 8.07 -11.20
N LYS A 79 10.09 8.41 -10.22
CA LYS A 79 9.42 9.71 -10.16
C LYS A 79 10.17 10.75 -9.32
N ASN A 80 11.25 10.34 -8.64
CA ASN A 80 12.01 11.16 -7.71
C ASN A 80 11.16 11.76 -6.58
N GLU A 81 10.12 11.04 -6.15
CA GLU A 81 9.10 11.53 -5.23
C GLU A 81 8.80 10.52 -4.13
N TRP A 82 8.33 11.01 -2.99
CA TRP A 82 7.80 10.17 -1.92
C TRP A 82 6.33 9.90 -2.16
N SER A 83 5.93 8.63 -2.11
CA SER A 83 4.53 8.22 -2.20
C SER A 83 4.16 7.25 -1.09
N TRP A 84 2.87 7.22 -0.74
CA TRP A 84 2.33 6.23 0.17
C TRP A 84 1.97 4.95 -0.60
N THR A 85 2.14 3.81 0.05
CA THR A 85 1.76 2.50 -0.49
C THR A 85 1.26 1.64 0.65
N VAL A 86 0.22 0.85 0.40
CA VAL A 86 -0.28 -0.12 1.38
C VAL A 86 0.74 -1.25 1.52
N GLU A 87 1.19 -1.47 2.75
CA GLU A 87 2.10 -2.55 3.11
C GLU A 87 1.31 -3.78 3.57
N LYS A 88 0.23 -3.57 4.33
CA LYS A 88 -0.59 -4.64 4.91
C LYS A 88 -2.04 -4.20 5.07
N ILE A 89 -2.97 -5.10 4.81
CA ILE A 89 -4.40 -4.95 5.14
C ILE A 89 -4.65 -5.65 6.48
N ILE A 90 -5.34 -4.97 7.40
CA ILE A 90 -5.67 -5.48 8.73
C ILE A 90 -7.06 -6.13 8.70
N SER A 91 -8.05 -5.42 8.15
CA SER A 91 -9.43 -5.86 8.07
C SER A 91 -10.11 -5.34 6.81
N VAL A 92 -11.11 -6.08 6.33
CA VAL A 92 -11.93 -5.72 5.18
C VAL A 92 -13.40 -5.89 5.56
N GLU A 93 -14.13 -4.78 5.57
CA GLU A 93 -15.58 -4.73 5.67
C GLU A 93 -16.15 -4.71 4.24
N LYS A 94 -16.86 -5.79 3.88
CA LYS A 94 -17.46 -5.93 2.55
C LYS A 94 -18.64 -4.98 2.42
N ASN A 95 -18.70 -4.28 1.30
CA ASN A 95 -19.90 -3.54 0.94
C ASN A 95 -20.92 -4.54 0.40
N GLU A 96 -21.87 -4.96 1.23
CA GLU A 96 -22.98 -5.83 0.83
C GLU A 96 -23.93 -5.06 -0.10
N LYS A 97 -23.53 -4.87 -1.36
CA LYS A 97 -24.50 -4.72 -2.43
C LYS A 97 -24.95 -6.12 -2.81
N THR A 98 -26.11 -6.51 -2.30
CA THR A 98 -26.89 -7.63 -2.82
C THR A 98 -26.95 -7.52 -4.33
N GLU A 99 -26.27 -8.45 -5.00
CA GLU A 99 -26.43 -8.77 -6.41
C GLU A 99 -27.93 -8.96 -6.65
N TYR A 100 -28.56 -8.05 -7.38
CA TYR A 100 -29.89 -8.31 -7.92
C TYR A 100 -29.70 -9.51 -8.84
N LYS A 101 -30.23 -10.67 -8.43
CA LYS A 101 -30.42 -11.78 -9.35
C LYS A 101 -31.40 -11.27 -10.40
N ASP A 102 -30.89 -11.03 -11.60
CA ASP A 102 -31.73 -10.97 -12.79
C ASP A 102 -32.25 -12.39 -13.00
N ASP A 103 -33.34 -12.72 -12.29
CA ASP A 103 -34.22 -13.82 -12.65
C ASP A 103 -34.90 -13.44 -13.98
N GLU A 104 -34.20 -13.64 -15.10
CA GLU A 104 -34.82 -13.56 -16.43
C GLU A 104 -35.65 -14.83 -16.70
N TYR A 105 -36.91 -14.55 -17.03
CA TYR A 105 -38.08 -15.39 -17.30
C TYR A 105 -37.91 -16.54 -18.31
#